data_AF-A0A922ABE3-F1
#
_entry.id   AF-A0A922ABE3-F1
#
_cell.length_a   1.000
_cell.length_b   1.000
_cell.length_c   1.000
_cell.angle_alpha   90.00
_cell.angle_beta   90.00
_cell.angle_gamma   90.00
#
_symmetry.space_group_name_H-M   'P 1'
#
loop_
_entity.id
_entity.type
_entity.pdbx_description
1 polymer ?
#
loop_
_entity_poly.entity_id
_entity_poly.type
_entity_poly.pdbx_seq_one_letter_code
_entity_poly.pdbx_strand_id
1 'polypeptide(L)'
;MNITGLAGCIVLYTGQGKFHSSTTNTLDYVVNQADTIVENLRNVSGYLAAAKGIIVDSIFLPSEVQQSIDIIETKIESSASTLSQKTSDNSKDIQDGLDSVRLALIIVAAVMLFLAFLGFLFSILGMQPLVYFLIMIGWILVTGTFILCGIFLLLHNVVADTCVAMDEWVQNPTAHTALDDILPCVDNATAQEALLQSKNVTYQLVIVADVMINNISNVNFSPKAGPLYFNQSGPLIPVLCNPFHPDLSGRHCAPGEVQLRNAPKVWKDYTCQVSASGICNTPGRLTPLFYSQMAAAVNVSYGLYRYAPFLIGLEDCTFARKTFTDISKHHCPGLRRYSEWIYIGLVIVSAAVMLSMIFWVIYARERRHRVYTKKLMARTLDEEDKAT
;
A
#
# COMPACT_ATOMS: atom_id res chain seq x y z
N MET A 1 6.36 44.08 6.61
CA MET A 1 6.82 42.69 6.38
C MET A 1 8.20 42.74 5.76
N ASN A 2 9.19 42.08 6.37
CA ASN A 2 10.57 42.09 5.88
C ASN A 2 10.77 41.02 4.79
N ILE A 3 11.79 41.19 3.94
CA ILE A 3 12.16 40.23 2.88
C ILE A 3 12.32 38.81 3.45
N THR A 4 12.86 38.70 4.67
CA THR A 4 13.02 37.44 5.42
C THR A 4 11.69 36.71 5.66
N GLY A 5 10.61 37.44 5.97
CA GLY A 5 9.29 36.85 6.18
C GLY A 5 8.68 36.32 4.87
N LEU A 6 8.88 37.03 3.76
CA LEU A 6 8.48 36.58 2.43
C LEU A 6 9.23 35.30 2.03
N ALA A 7 10.55 35.27 2.23
CA ALA A 7 11.37 34.09 1.98
C ALA A 7 10.92 32.89 2.83
N GLY A 8 10.64 33.10 4.12
CA GLY A 8 10.09 32.08 5.01
C GLY A 8 8.75 31.51 4.54
N CYS A 9 7.82 32.38 4.11
CA CYS A 9 6.52 31.95 3.58
C CYS A 9 6.66 31.11 2.30
N ILE A 10 7.59 31.49 1.41
CA ILE A 10 7.87 30.73 0.17
C ILE A 10 8.43 29.34 0.51
N VAL A 11 9.40 29.27 1.42
CA VAL A 11 9.98 27.99 1.88
C VAL A 11 8.92 27.11 2.51
N LEU A 12 8.09 27.67 3.40
CA LEU A 12 7.00 26.96 4.07
C LEU A 12 5.97 26.41 3.07
N TYR A 13 5.48 27.24 2.15
CA TYR A 13 4.50 26.84 1.15
C TYR A 13 5.04 25.75 0.20
N THR A 14 6.29 25.91 -0.25
CA THR A 14 6.95 24.94 -1.12
C THR A 14 7.21 23.62 -0.38
N GLY A 15 7.70 23.70 0.85
CA GLY A 15 7.93 22.55 1.73
C GLY A 15 6.65 21.77 1.97
N GLN A 16 5.55 22.44 2.29
CA GLN A 16 4.25 21.81 2.48
C GLN A 16 3.74 21.08 1.24
N GLY A 17 3.74 21.76 0.08
CA GLY A 17 3.25 21.15 -1.16
C GLY A 17 4.06 19.92 -1.54
N LYS A 18 5.39 19.98 -1.36
CA LYS A 18 6.29 18.86 -1.65
C LYS A 18 6.20 17.74 -0.61
N PHE A 19 6.06 18.06 0.67
CA PHE A 19 5.87 17.06 1.73
C PHE A 19 4.56 16.31 1.53
N HIS A 20 3.45 17.03 1.35
CA HIS A 20 2.15 16.43 1.07
C HIS A 20 2.21 15.50 -0.14
N SER A 21 2.74 15.97 -1.28
CA SER A 21 2.89 15.14 -2.48
C SER A 21 3.80 13.92 -2.26
N SER A 22 4.90 14.08 -1.53
CA SER A 22 5.81 12.98 -1.21
C SER A 22 5.13 11.92 -0.36
N THR A 23 4.39 12.33 0.68
CA THR A 23 3.68 11.41 1.56
C THR A 23 2.52 10.73 0.84
N THR A 24 1.75 11.45 0.02
CA THR A 24 0.71 10.84 -0.83
C THR A 24 1.29 9.77 -1.74
N ASN A 25 2.39 10.06 -2.45
CA ASN A 25 3.05 9.06 -3.30
C ASN A 25 3.55 7.84 -2.52
N THR A 26 4.01 8.02 -1.28
CA THR A 26 4.42 6.91 -0.41
C THR A 26 3.23 6.07 0.04
N LEU A 27 2.11 6.71 0.43
CA LEU A 27 0.89 6.02 0.81
C LEU A 27 0.31 5.22 -0.36
N ASP A 28 0.20 5.85 -1.53
CA ASP A 28 -0.25 5.18 -2.76
C ASP A 28 0.61 3.98 -3.10
N TYR A 29 1.94 4.09 -2.94
CA TYR A 29 2.85 2.97 -3.13
C TYR A 29 2.56 1.82 -2.17
N VAL A 30 2.38 2.10 -0.88
CA VAL A 30 2.06 1.09 0.15
C VAL A 30 0.71 0.42 -0.14
N VAL A 31 -0.31 1.20 -0.52
CA VAL A 31 -1.64 0.68 -0.91
C VAL A 31 -1.53 -0.25 -2.12
N ASN A 32 -0.84 0.17 -3.18
CA ASN A 32 -0.64 -0.66 -4.38
C ASN A 32 0.09 -1.99 -4.08
N GLN A 33 1.07 -1.94 -3.18
CA GLN A 33 1.77 -3.14 -2.71
C GLN A 33 0.83 -4.08 -1.93
N ALA A 34 0.02 -3.54 -1.02
CA ALA A 34 -0.98 -4.32 -0.30
C ALA A 34 -2.03 -4.93 -1.24
N ASP A 35 -2.54 -4.17 -2.21
CA ASP A 35 -3.50 -4.66 -3.21
C ASP A 35 -2.94 -5.80 -4.05
N THR A 36 -1.64 -5.74 -4.40
CA THR A 36 -0.95 -6.84 -5.09
C THR A 36 -0.92 -8.11 -4.25
N ILE A 37 -0.70 -8.01 -2.93
CA ILE A 37 -0.76 -9.17 -2.02
C ILE A 37 -2.19 -9.72 -1.97
N VAL A 38 -3.17 -8.84 -1.78
CA VAL A 38 -4.60 -9.19 -1.70
C VAL A 38 -5.07 -9.90 -2.96
N GLU A 39 -4.68 -9.44 -4.14
CA GLU A 39 -5.01 -10.08 -5.42
C GLU A 39 -4.43 -11.49 -5.51
N ASN A 40 -3.16 -11.67 -5.16
CA ASN A 40 -2.53 -13.00 -5.18
C ASN A 40 -3.14 -13.97 -4.15
N LEU A 41 -3.47 -13.47 -2.95
CA LEU A 41 -4.20 -14.22 -1.94
C LEU A 41 -5.57 -14.67 -2.45
N ARG A 42 -6.35 -13.76 -3.04
CA ARG A 42 -7.65 -14.09 -3.64
C ARG A 42 -7.55 -15.05 -4.80
N ASN A 43 -6.50 -14.95 -5.62
CA ASN A 43 -6.25 -15.90 -6.70
C ASN A 43 -6.01 -17.31 -6.15
N VAL A 44 -5.14 -17.46 -5.14
CA VAL A 44 -4.92 -18.78 -4.49
C VAL A 44 -6.20 -19.30 -3.84
N SER A 45 -6.91 -18.46 -3.08
CA SER A 45 -8.20 -18.80 -2.48
C SER A 45 -9.20 -19.30 -3.53
N GLY A 46 -9.36 -18.56 -4.64
CA GLY A 46 -10.25 -18.91 -5.73
C GLY A 46 -9.89 -20.23 -6.42
N TYR A 47 -8.59 -20.52 -6.61
CA TYR A 47 -8.17 -21.81 -7.16
C TYR A 47 -8.39 -22.96 -6.17
N LEU A 48 -8.16 -22.75 -4.87
CA LEU A 48 -8.44 -23.75 -3.84
C LEU A 48 -9.95 -24.05 -3.77
N ALA A 49 -10.80 -23.03 -3.78
CA ALA A 49 -12.26 -23.18 -3.83
C ALA A 49 -12.71 -23.93 -5.10
N ALA A 50 -12.15 -23.59 -6.27
CA ALA A 50 -12.43 -24.28 -7.52
C ALA A 50 -11.99 -25.76 -7.47
N ALA A 51 -10.91 -26.08 -6.77
CA ALA A 51 -10.43 -27.46 -6.58
C ALA A 51 -11.48 -28.36 -5.93
N LYS A 52 -12.27 -27.84 -4.98
CA LYS A 52 -13.36 -28.60 -4.33
C LYS A 52 -14.47 -29.00 -5.29
N GLY A 53 -14.77 -28.15 -6.27
CA GLY A 53 -15.82 -28.37 -7.25
C GLY A 53 -15.41 -29.27 -8.43
N ILE A 54 -14.12 -29.63 -8.54
CA ILE A 54 -13.63 -30.49 -9.62
C ILE A 54 -14.07 -31.93 -9.37
N ILE A 55 -14.89 -32.43 -10.29
CA ILE A 55 -15.33 -33.82 -10.35
C ILE A 55 -14.81 -34.38 -11.67
N VAL A 56 -13.92 -35.36 -11.62
CA VAL A 56 -13.46 -36.11 -12.79
C VAL A 56 -13.98 -37.54 -12.64
N ASP A 57 -15.01 -37.89 -13.41
CA ASP A 57 -15.65 -39.22 -13.38
C ASP A 57 -16.00 -39.74 -11.96
N SER A 58 -16.57 -38.89 -11.11
CA SER A 58 -16.89 -39.19 -9.69
C SER A 58 -15.68 -39.53 -8.78
N ILE A 59 -14.46 -39.28 -9.25
CA ILE A 59 -13.25 -39.26 -8.43
C ILE A 59 -13.11 -37.86 -7.84
N PHE A 60 -13.16 -37.77 -6.50
CA PHE A 60 -13.06 -36.53 -5.74
C PHE A 60 -11.69 -36.40 -5.09
N LEU A 61 -11.31 -35.17 -4.74
CA LEU A 61 -10.28 -34.96 -3.74
C LEU A 61 -10.69 -35.65 -2.42
N PRO A 62 -9.76 -36.27 -1.68
CA PRO A 62 -10.05 -36.85 -0.38
C PRO A 62 -10.73 -35.85 0.56
N SER A 63 -11.64 -36.32 1.42
CA SER A 63 -12.40 -35.45 2.34
C SER A 63 -11.51 -34.64 3.28
N GLU A 64 -10.38 -35.20 3.71
CA GLU A 64 -9.37 -34.53 4.51
C GLU A 64 -8.79 -33.29 3.78
N VAL A 65 -8.48 -33.44 2.49
CA VAL A 65 -7.97 -32.34 1.65
C VAL A 65 -9.04 -31.25 1.46
N GLN A 66 -10.31 -31.64 1.30
CA GLN A 66 -11.41 -30.68 1.19
C GLN A 66 -11.61 -29.86 2.47
N GLN A 67 -11.49 -30.48 3.65
CA GLN A 67 -11.56 -29.78 4.93
C GLN A 67 -10.38 -28.83 5.14
N SER A 68 -9.17 -29.24 4.77
CA SER A 68 -7.99 -28.36 4.82
C SER A 68 -8.14 -27.14 3.90
N ILE A 69 -8.76 -27.32 2.72
CA ILE A 69 -9.09 -26.20 1.83
C ILE A 69 -10.02 -25.20 2.52
N ASP A 70 -11.10 -25.66 3.17
CA ASP A 70 -12.05 -24.76 3.84
C ASP A 70 -11.39 -23.89 4.93
N ILE A 71 -10.49 -24.49 5.71
CA ILE A 71 -9.75 -23.78 6.75
C ILE A 71 -8.83 -22.72 6.14
N ILE A 72 -8.16 -23.03 5.03
CA ILE A 72 -7.23 -22.08 4.39
C ILE A 72 -7.96 -20.99 3.63
N GLU A 73 -9.05 -21.31 2.92
CA GLU A 73 -9.89 -20.35 2.21
C GLU A 73 -10.38 -19.26 3.16
N THR A 74 -10.93 -19.66 4.31
CA THR A 74 -11.42 -18.72 5.34
C THR A 74 -10.31 -17.87 5.94
N LYS A 75 -9.13 -18.46 6.24
CA LYS A 75 -7.95 -17.71 6.73
C LYS A 75 -7.44 -16.70 5.69
N ILE A 76 -7.33 -17.11 4.43
CA ILE A 76 -6.83 -16.26 3.34
C ILE A 76 -7.81 -15.11 3.09
N GLU A 77 -9.12 -15.37 2.99
CA GLU A 77 -10.10 -14.33 2.71
C GLU A 77 -10.20 -13.33 3.87
N SER A 78 -10.15 -13.80 5.12
CA SER A 78 -10.09 -12.94 6.30
C SER A 78 -8.84 -12.05 6.31
N SER A 79 -7.68 -12.62 5.97
CA SER A 79 -6.41 -11.88 5.92
C SER A 79 -6.39 -10.86 4.78
N ALA A 80 -6.87 -11.25 3.59
CA ALA A 80 -6.93 -10.40 2.41
C ALA A 80 -7.91 -9.23 2.59
N SER A 81 -9.09 -9.50 3.15
CA SER A 81 -10.08 -8.45 3.46
C SER A 81 -9.56 -7.50 4.55
N THR A 82 -8.99 -8.03 5.63
CA THR A 82 -8.39 -7.21 6.70
C THR A 82 -7.26 -6.33 6.18
N LEU A 83 -6.36 -6.88 5.36
CA LEU A 83 -5.24 -6.14 4.78
C LEU A 83 -5.73 -5.04 3.84
N SER A 84 -6.64 -5.37 2.92
CA SER A 84 -7.21 -4.40 1.97
C SER A 84 -7.93 -3.27 2.70
N GLN A 85 -8.79 -3.61 3.65
CA GLN A 85 -9.57 -2.63 4.41
C GLN A 85 -8.67 -1.75 5.27
N LYS A 86 -7.82 -2.33 6.13
CA LYS A 86 -6.96 -1.54 7.02
C LYS A 86 -5.98 -0.66 6.25
N THR A 87 -5.39 -1.15 5.16
CA THR A 87 -4.45 -0.35 4.38
C THR A 87 -5.15 0.81 3.65
N SER A 88 -6.32 0.56 3.05
CA SER A 88 -7.15 1.61 2.44
C SER A 88 -7.57 2.66 3.47
N ASP A 89 -8.10 2.22 4.61
CA ASP A 89 -8.67 3.11 5.62
C ASP A 89 -7.55 3.95 6.27
N ASN A 90 -6.43 3.33 6.65
CA ASN A 90 -5.26 4.05 7.15
C ASN A 90 -4.72 5.05 6.14
N SER A 91 -4.65 4.70 4.84
CA SER A 91 -4.19 5.62 3.80
C SER A 91 -5.09 6.84 3.69
N LYS A 92 -6.41 6.64 3.70
CA LYS A 92 -7.40 7.72 3.66
C LYS A 92 -7.30 8.61 4.91
N ASP A 93 -7.25 8.02 6.09
CA ASP A 93 -7.13 8.76 7.35
C ASP A 93 -5.87 9.63 7.40
N ILE A 94 -4.73 9.10 6.93
CA ILE A 94 -3.49 9.86 6.85
C ILE A 94 -3.62 10.97 5.79
N GLN A 95 -4.22 10.70 4.63
CA GLN A 95 -4.40 11.69 3.57
C GLN A 95 -5.30 12.85 4.02
N ASP A 96 -6.42 12.55 4.66
CA ASP A 96 -7.33 13.54 5.25
C ASP A 96 -6.62 14.39 6.33
N GLY A 97 -5.77 13.76 7.15
CA GLY A 97 -4.92 14.43 8.11
C GLY A 97 -3.92 15.39 7.44
N LEU A 98 -3.26 14.96 6.38
CA LEU A 98 -2.31 15.78 5.62
C LEU A 98 -3.00 16.97 4.93
N ASP A 99 -4.18 16.76 4.37
CA ASP A 99 -4.99 17.83 3.75
C ASP A 99 -5.44 18.86 4.78
N SER A 100 -5.88 18.40 5.95
CA SER A 100 -6.24 19.26 7.08
C SER A 100 -5.07 20.10 7.55
N VAL A 101 -3.88 19.49 7.69
CA VAL A 101 -2.65 20.19 8.09
C VAL A 101 -2.23 21.22 7.04
N ARG A 102 -2.28 20.86 5.75
CA ARG A 102 -1.98 21.78 4.65
C ARG A 102 -2.90 22.99 4.66
N LEU A 103 -4.20 22.77 4.81
CA LEU A 103 -5.20 23.84 4.90
C LEU A 103 -4.93 24.75 6.11
N ALA A 104 -4.71 24.18 7.29
CA ALA A 104 -4.43 24.93 8.51
C ALA A 104 -3.21 25.85 8.35
N LEU A 105 -2.14 25.35 7.73
CA LEU A 105 -0.93 26.15 7.54
C LEU A 105 -1.10 27.26 6.50
N ILE A 106 -1.87 27.03 5.43
CA ILE A 106 -2.24 28.08 4.46
C ILE A 106 -3.03 29.19 5.16
N ILE A 107 -4.00 28.84 6.01
CA ILE A 107 -4.79 29.80 6.79
C ILE A 107 -3.87 30.61 7.71
N VAL A 108 -2.99 29.94 8.45
CA VAL A 108 -2.04 30.60 9.37
C VAL A 108 -1.14 31.58 8.59
N ALA A 109 -0.61 31.18 7.44
CA ALA A 109 0.18 32.07 6.59
C ALA A 109 -0.63 33.29 6.11
N ALA A 110 -1.86 33.09 5.61
CA ALA A 110 -2.72 34.18 5.14
C ALA A 110 -3.07 35.18 6.25
N VAL A 111 -3.42 34.69 7.44
CA VAL A 111 -3.72 35.53 8.61
C VAL A 111 -2.47 36.32 9.04
N MET A 112 -1.29 35.70 9.06
CA MET A 112 -0.04 36.41 9.38
C MET A 112 0.28 37.51 8.37
N LEU A 113 0.09 37.27 7.07
CA LEU A 113 0.27 38.27 6.03
C LEU A 113 -0.70 39.45 6.19
N PHE A 114 -1.97 39.16 6.48
CA PHE A 114 -2.99 40.18 6.69
C PHE A 114 -2.71 41.05 7.93
N LEU A 115 -2.32 40.43 9.04
CA LEU A 115 -1.90 41.15 10.25
C LEU A 115 -0.63 41.98 10.03
N ALA A 116 0.33 41.46 9.25
CA ALA A 116 1.53 42.20 8.87
C ALA A 116 1.20 43.46 8.06
N PHE A 117 0.22 43.37 7.15
CA PHE A 117 -0.26 44.50 6.36
C PHE A 117 -1.01 45.54 7.23
N LEU A 118 -1.98 45.11 8.03
CA LEU A 118 -2.75 46.01 8.91
C LEU A 118 -1.86 46.68 9.97
N GLY A 119 -0.95 45.92 10.58
CA GLY A 119 -0.02 46.45 11.58
C GLY A 119 0.87 47.55 11.00
N PHE A 120 1.38 47.36 9.79
CA PHE A 120 2.14 48.38 9.08
C PHE A 120 1.30 49.63 8.76
N LEU A 121 0.10 49.45 8.21
CA LEU A 121 -0.81 50.54 7.86
C LEU A 121 -1.20 51.39 9.09
N PHE A 122 -1.62 50.75 10.18
CA PHE A 122 -2.01 51.45 11.42
C PHE A 122 -0.83 52.10 12.13
N SER A 123 0.37 51.53 12.02
CA SER A 123 1.60 52.15 12.53
C SER A 123 1.90 53.47 11.80
N ILE A 124 1.69 53.52 10.48
CA ILE A 124 1.83 54.73 9.65
C ILE A 124 0.67 55.72 9.87
N LEU A 125 -0.55 55.27 10.13
CA LEU A 125 -1.68 56.15 10.45
C LEU A 125 -1.61 56.70 11.90
N GLY A 126 -0.88 56.03 12.79
CA GLY A 126 -0.71 56.44 14.18
C GLY A 126 -1.87 56.01 15.09
N MET A 127 -2.64 54.99 14.67
CA MET A 127 -3.80 54.47 15.41
C MET A 127 -3.35 53.51 16.52
N GLN A 128 -2.90 54.08 17.63
CA GLN A 128 -2.27 53.33 18.74
C GLN A 128 -3.10 52.18 19.33
N PRO A 129 -4.40 52.34 19.67
CA PRO A 129 -5.14 51.25 20.29
C PRO A 129 -5.26 50.02 19.36
N LEU A 130 -5.39 50.23 18.04
CA LEU A 130 -5.46 49.14 17.07
C LEU A 130 -4.11 48.42 16.92
N VAL A 131 -2.99 49.14 16.95
CA VAL A 131 -1.65 48.54 16.89
C VAL A 131 -1.42 47.64 18.11
N TYR A 132 -1.77 48.11 19.32
CA TYR A 132 -1.65 47.29 20.53
C TYR A 132 -2.53 46.03 20.50
N PHE A 133 -3.76 46.14 20.00
CA PHE A 133 -4.64 45.00 19.83
C PHE A 133 -4.08 43.96 18.84
N LEU A 134 -3.55 44.41 17.69
CA LEU A 134 -2.92 43.53 16.70
C LEU A 134 -1.67 42.84 17.24
N ILE A 135 -0.89 43.51 18.10
CA ILE A 135 0.28 42.91 18.75
C ILE A 135 -0.14 41.74 19.64
N MET A 136 -1.23 41.87 20.41
CA MET A 136 -1.73 40.77 21.24
C MET A 136 -2.11 39.54 20.38
N ILE A 137 -2.83 39.76 19.28
CA ILE A 137 -3.17 38.68 18.33
C ILE A 137 -1.90 38.10 17.69
N GLY A 138 -0.96 38.95 17.29
CA GLY A 138 0.29 38.52 16.65
C GLY A 138 1.14 37.65 17.57
N TRP A 139 1.22 37.95 18.87
CA TRP A 139 1.91 37.09 19.84
C TRP A 139 1.25 35.72 20.00
N ILE A 140 -0.09 35.65 20.00
CA ILE A 140 -0.82 34.37 20.05
C ILE A 140 -0.53 33.52 18.80
N LEU A 141 -0.42 34.15 17.62
CA LEU A 141 -0.05 33.43 16.41
C LEU A 141 1.41 32.98 16.42
N VAL A 142 2.33 33.84 16.90
CA VAL A 142 3.74 33.48 17.05
C VAL A 142 3.89 32.27 17.97
N THR A 143 3.22 32.24 19.12
CA THR A 143 3.26 31.06 20.01
C THR A 143 2.68 29.82 19.34
N GLY A 144 1.56 29.95 18.63
CA GLY A 144 0.98 28.86 17.83
C GLY A 144 1.93 28.31 16.76
N THR A 145 2.64 29.18 16.03
CA THR A 145 3.61 28.75 15.01
C THR A 145 4.84 28.06 15.59
N PHE A 146 5.28 28.44 16.81
CA PHE A 146 6.34 27.72 17.51
C PHE A 146 5.90 26.33 17.96
N ILE A 147 4.67 26.18 18.44
CA ILE A 147 4.10 24.86 18.79
C ILE A 147 4.04 23.98 17.53
N LEU A 148 3.51 24.50 16.42
CA LEU A 148 3.49 23.80 15.13
C LEU A 148 4.89 23.43 14.66
N CYS A 149 5.86 24.34 14.81
CA CYS A 149 7.26 24.06 14.50
C CYS A 149 7.81 22.88 15.32
N GLY A 150 7.50 22.83 16.62
CA GLY A 150 7.88 21.71 17.49
C GLY A 150 7.28 20.39 17.02
N ILE A 151 6.00 20.38 16.66
CA ILE A 151 5.31 19.20 16.12
C ILE A 151 5.98 18.73 14.82
N PHE A 152 6.28 19.64 13.88
CA PHE A 152 6.94 19.27 12.62
C PHE A 152 8.38 18.81 12.80
N LEU A 153 9.09 19.33 13.81
CA LEU A 153 10.43 18.86 14.16
C LEU A 153 10.36 17.42 14.71
N LEU A 154 9.40 17.13 15.59
CA LEU A 154 9.16 15.77 16.07
C LEU A 154 8.80 14.84 14.89
N LEU A 155 7.93 15.29 13.99
CA LEU A 155 7.57 14.54 12.79
C LEU A 155 8.78 14.28 11.89
N HIS A 156 9.65 15.27 11.70
CA HIS A 156 10.88 15.10 10.92
C HIS A 156 11.77 14.01 11.51
N ASN A 157 11.96 14.02 12.84
CA ASN A 157 12.74 12.98 13.52
C ASN A 157 12.06 11.62 13.40
N VAL A 158 10.76 11.51 13.64
CA VAL A 158 10.01 10.25 13.48
C VAL A 158 10.15 9.71 12.05
N VAL A 159 10.00 10.55 11.03
CA VAL A 159 10.19 10.16 9.62
C VAL A 159 11.62 9.71 9.36
N ALA A 160 12.62 10.46 9.83
CA ALA A 160 14.02 10.12 9.65
C ALA A 160 14.38 8.80 10.34
N ASP A 161 13.95 8.62 11.59
CA ASP A 161 14.17 7.42 12.39
C ASP A 161 13.46 6.21 11.77
N THR A 162 12.22 6.38 11.30
CA THR A 162 11.47 5.33 10.59
C THR A 162 12.20 4.91 9.31
N CYS A 163 12.72 5.87 8.55
CA CYS A 163 13.48 5.59 7.33
C CYS A 163 14.79 4.84 7.62
N VAL A 164 15.50 5.20 8.68
CA VAL A 164 16.71 4.49 9.11
C VAL A 164 16.36 3.08 9.60
N ALA A 165 15.30 2.95 10.42
CA ALA A 165 14.83 1.67 10.92
C ALA A 165 14.42 0.72 9.79
N MET A 166 13.73 1.22 8.76
CA MET A 166 13.40 0.44 7.56
C MET A 166 14.66 -0.05 6.84
N ASP A 167 15.69 0.79 6.71
CA ASP A 167 16.95 0.44 6.06
C ASP A 167 17.76 -0.59 6.87
N GLU A 168 17.88 -0.38 8.18
CA GLU A 168 18.55 -1.31 9.10
C GLU A 168 17.88 -2.68 9.13
N TRP A 169 16.54 -2.71 9.13
CA TRP A 169 15.77 -3.93 9.08
C TRP A 169 15.99 -4.71 7.77
N VAL A 170 16.07 -4.01 6.64
CA VAL A 170 16.40 -4.62 5.34
C VAL A 170 17.79 -5.28 5.36
N GLN A 171 18.76 -4.65 6.03
CA GLN A 171 20.13 -5.16 6.13
C GLN A 171 20.27 -6.32 7.14
N ASN A 172 19.50 -6.31 8.23
CA ASN A 172 19.59 -7.28 9.33
C ASN A 172 18.22 -7.87 9.72
N PRO A 173 17.55 -8.61 8.83
CA PRO A 173 16.17 -9.10 9.06
C PRO A 173 16.04 -10.15 10.16
N THR A 174 17.14 -10.70 10.68
CA THR A 174 17.14 -11.69 11.77
C THR A 174 17.34 -11.08 13.16
N ALA A 175 17.61 -9.77 13.24
CA ALA A 175 17.69 -9.07 14.52
C ALA A 175 16.29 -8.66 14.94
N HIS A 176 15.86 -9.02 16.15
CA HIS A 176 14.58 -8.57 16.70
C HIS A 176 14.57 -7.04 16.78
N THR A 177 13.75 -6.41 15.93
CA THR A 177 13.55 -4.97 15.94
C THR A 177 12.12 -4.63 16.34
N ALA A 178 11.87 -3.39 16.74
CA ALA A 178 10.51 -2.90 16.97
C ALA A 178 9.62 -2.96 15.70
N LEU A 179 10.23 -3.12 14.52
CA LEU A 179 9.52 -3.23 13.25
C LEU A 179 8.94 -4.65 13.06
N ASP A 180 9.57 -5.69 13.60
CA ASP A 180 9.09 -7.08 13.49
C ASP A 180 7.70 -7.29 14.08
N ASP A 181 7.40 -6.61 15.20
CA ASP A 181 6.11 -6.70 15.89
C ASP A 181 4.97 -5.97 15.15
N ILE A 182 5.32 -5.15 14.15
CA ILE A 182 4.38 -4.27 13.44
C ILE A 182 4.18 -4.73 11.98
N LEU A 183 5.11 -5.52 11.44
CA LEU A 183 5.07 -5.92 10.03
C LEU A 183 4.01 -6.97 9.75
N PRO A 184 3.33 -6.91 8.58
CA PRO A 184 2.39 -7.93 8.13
C PRO A 184 3.14 -9.14 7.53
N CYS A 185 4.21 -9.58 8.18
CA CYS A 185 4.79 -10.89 7.88
C CYS A 185 3.82 -11.94 8.42
N VAL A 186 3.38 -12.84 7.54
CA VAL A 186 2.53 -13.95 7.97
C VAL A 186 3.36 -14.84 8.88
N ASP A 187 2.78 -15.35 9.96
CA ASP A 187 3.49 -16.30 10.79
C ASP A 187 3.95 -17.48 9.93
N ASN A 188 5.19 -17.91 10.13
CA ASN A 188 5.80 -18.93 9.28
C ASN A 188 4.92 -20.19 9.19
N ALA A 189 4.29 -20.58 10.30
CA ALA A 189 3.44 -21.76 10.36
C ALA A 189 2.22 -21.66 9.43
N THR A 190 1.51 -20.53 9.41
CA THR A 190 0.34 -20.32 8.54
C THR A 190 0.73 -20.22 7.07
N ALA A 191 1.81 -19.51 6.74
CA ALA A 191 2.28 -19.40 5.35
C ALA A 191 2.75 -20.76 4.81
N GLN A 192 3.48 -21.52 5.62
CA GLN A 192 3.96 -22.86 5.30
C GLN A 192 2.80 -23.86 5.16
N GLU A 193 1.81 -23.79 6.05
CA GLU A 193 0.59 -24.61 5.97
C GLU A 193 -0.15 -24.33 4.65
N ALA A 194 -0.37 -23.06 4.31
CA ALA A 194 -1.04 -22.67 3.06
C ALA A 194 -0.26 -23.12 1.81
N LEU A 195 1.07 -23.00 1.82
CA LEU A 195 1.94 -23.46 0.75
C LEU A 195 1.88 -24.98 0.59
N LEU A 196 2.00 -25.72 1.69
CA LEU A 196 2.00 -27.18 1.70
C LEU A 196 0.67 -27.71 1.17
N GLN A 197 -0.45 -27.14 1.61
CA GLN A 197 -1.76 -27.53 1.11
C GLN A 197 -1.95 -27.18 -0.36
N SER A 198 -1.47 -26.03 -0.83
CA SER A 198 -1.52 -25.68 -2.25
C SER A 198 -0.75 -26.69 -3.12
N LYS A 199 0.42 -27.15 -2.65
CA LYS A 199 1.19 -28.22 -3.31
C LYS A 199 0.47 -29.56 -3.26
N ASN A 200 -0.09 -29.93 -2.11
CA ASN A 200 -0.83 -31.17 -1.93
C ASN A 200 -2.06 -31.25 -2.84
N VAL A 201 -2.87 -30.18 -2.90
CA VAL A 201 -4.03 -30.10 -3.81
C VAL A 201 -3.59 -30.23 -5.27
N THR A 202 -2.51 -29.55 -5.66
CA THR A 202 -1.95 -29.66 -7.01
C THR A 202 -1.53 -31.09 -7.32
N TYR A 203 -0.80 -31.73 -6.40
CA TYR A 203 -0.33 -33.11 -6.51
C TYR A 203 -1.51 -34.10 -6.66
N GLN A 204 -2.54 -33.97 -5.82
CA GLN A 204 -3.72 -34.84 -5.85
C GLN A 204 -4.56 -34.65 -7.11
N LEU A 205 -4.77 -33.43 -7.57
CA LEU A 205 -5.51 -33.16 -8.82
C LEU A 205 -4.82 -33.77 -10.05
N VAL A 206 -3.48 -33.77 -10.07
CA VAL A 206 -2.73 -34.44 -11.13
C VAL A 206 -2.94 -35.96 -11.08
N ILE A 207 -2.90 -36.57 -9.89
CA ILE A 207 -3.20 -37.99 -9.72
C ILE A 207 -4.61 -38.32 -10.22
N VAL A 208 -5.61 -37.51 -9.89
CA VAL A 208 -6.98 -37.71 -10.36
C VAL A 208 -7.05 -37.70 -11.89
N ALA A 209 -6.37 -36.75 -12.54
CA ALA A 209 -6.29 -36.69 -13.99
C ALA A 209 -5.58 -37.93 -14.59
N ASP A 210 -4.45 -38.35 -14.01
CA ASP A 210 -3.67 -39.47 -14.51
C ASP A 210 -4.34 -40.84 -14.28
N VAL A 211 -5.06 -41.00 -13.16
CA VAL A 211 -5.90 -42.18 -12.92
C VAL A 211 -6.99 -42.26 -13.99
N MET A 212 -7.62 -41.13 -14.32
CA MET A 212 -8.62 -41.09 -15.38
C MET A 212 -8.00 -41.42 -16.75
N ILE A 213 -6.82 -40.89 -17.06
CA ILE A 213 -6.11 -41.20 -18.31
C ILE A 213 -5.78 -42.69 -18.38
N ASN A 214 -5.11 -43.23 -17.38
CA ASN A 214 -4.55 -44.58 -17.42
C ASN A 214 -5.58 -45.67 -17.23
N ASN A 215 -6.59 -45.47 -16.38
CA ASN A 215 -7.57 -46.51 -16.04
C ASN A 215 -8.88 -46.39 -16.82
N ILE A 216 -9.20 -45.20 -17.35
CA ILE A 216 -10.45 -44.98 -18.08
C ILE A 216 -10.15 -44.74 -19.57
N SER A 217 -9.47 -43.66 -19.92
CA SER A 217 -9.34 -43.22 -21.31
C SER A 217 -8.42 -44.07 -22.18
N ASN A 218 -7.33 -44.59 -21.60
CA ASN A 218 -6.37 -45.43 -22.29
C ASN A 218 -6.71 -46.94 -22.21
N VAL A 219 -7.74 -47.32 -21.45
CA VAL A 219 -8.19 -48.73 -21.31
C VAL A 219 -9.32 -49.04 -22.27
N ASN A 220 -9.07 -49.97 -23.20
CA ASN A 220 -10.09 -50.41 -24.15
C ASN A 220 -11.15 -51.28 -23.45
N PHE A 221 -12.24 -50.66 -23.01
CA PHE A 221 -13.37 -51.37 -22.39
C PHE A 221 -14.19 -52.15 -23.42
N SER A 222 -14.78 -53.27 -22.98
CA SER A 222 -15.77 -54.03 -23.75
C SER A 222 -17.10 -53.25 -23.80
N PRO A 223 -17.92 -53.41 -24.85
CA PRO A 223 -19.28 -52.83 -24.91
C PRO A 223 -20.20 -53.21 -23.72
N LYS A 224 -19.86 -54.27 -22.98
CA LYS A 224 -20.58 -54.70 -21.77
C LYS A 224 -20.23 -53.88 -20.51
N ALA A 225 -19.24 -53.00 -20.57
CA ALA A 225 -18.77 -52.20 -19.43
C ALA A 225 -19.69 -51.01 -19.08
N GLY A 226 -20.82 -50.86 -19.78
CA GLY A 226 -21.82 -49.83 -19.50
C GLY A 226 -21.25 -48.41 -19.67
N PRO A 227 -21.38 -47.52 -18.68
CA PRO A 227 -21.01 -46.10 -18.80
C PRO A 227 -19.51 -45.84 -19.03
N LEU A 228 -18.64 -46.82 -18.72
CA LEU A 228 -17.19 -46.73 -18.98
C LEU A 228 -16.84 -46.97 -20.46
N TYR A 229 -17.77 -47.46 -21.27
CA TYR A 229 -17.53 -47.72 -22.68
C TYR A 229 -17.86 -46.51 -23.57
N PHE A 230 -16.84 -45.94 -24.19
CA PHE A 230 -16.98 -44.89 -25.22
C PHE A 230 -15.98 -45.15 -26.37
N ASN A 231 -16.27 -46.12 -27.25
CA ASN A 231 -15.56 -46.45 -28.51
C ASN A 231 -14.17 -45.79 -28.72
N GLN A 232 -13.16 -46.21 -27.94
CA GLN A 232 -11.86 -45.54 -27.84
C GLN A 232 -10.92 -45.95 -28.99
N SER A 233 -11.09 -45.32 -30.15
CA SER A 233 -10.32 -45.67 -31.37
C SER A 233 -9.10 -44.77 -31.63
N GLY A 234 -8.86 -43.74 -30.80
CA GLY A 234 -7.76 -42.78 -30.97
C GLY A 234 -6.40 -43.20 -30.38
N PRO A 235 -5.33 -42.42 -30.63
CA PRO A 235 -4.01 -42.64 -30.01
C PRO A 235 -4.09 -42.49 -28.47
N LEU A 236 -3.17 -43.13 -27.75
CA LEU A 236 -3.10 -43.06 -26.30
C LEU A 236 -2.83 -41.61 -25.85
N ILE A 237 -3.58 -41.19 -24.83
CA ILE A 237 -3.43 -39.86 -24.25
C ILE A 237 -2.17 -39.86 -23.38
N PRO A 238 -1.27 -38.87 -23.54
CA PRO A 238 -0.11 -38.73 -22.69
C PRO A 238 -0.53 -38.25 -21.29
N VAL A 239 0.11 -38.81 -20.26
CA VAL A 239 -0.12 -38.47 -18.86
C VAL A 239 0.34 -37.05 -18.52
N LEU A 240 -0.25 -36.48 -17.48
CA LEU A 240 0.08 -35.18 -16.96
C LEU A 240 1.37 -35.25 -16.14
N CYS A 241 2.24 -34.27 -16.32
CA CYS A 241 3.38 -34.11 -15.44
C CYS A 241 2.92 -33.58 -14.08
N ASN A 242 3.14 -34.38 -13.04
CA ASN A 242 3.05 -33.90 -11.67
C ASN A 242 4.29 -33.06 -11.33
N PRO A 243 4.17 -31.77 -10.98
CA PRO A 243 5.32 -30.95 -10.62
C PRO A 243 5.92 -31.32 -9.26
N PHE A 244 5.28 -32.22 -8.50
CA PHE A 244 5.70 -32.61 -7.17
C PHE A 244 5.91 -34.12 -7.03
N HIS A 245 6.86 -34.50 -6.18
CA HIS A 245 7.00 -35.84 -5.65
C HIS A 245 5.96 -36.10 -4.52
N PRO A 246 5.77 -37.36 -4.05
CA PRO A 246 4.86 -37.66 -2.95
C PRO A 246 5.20 -36.96 -1.62
N ASP A 247 6.46 -36.56 -1.43
CA ASP A 247 6.92 -35.75 -0.30
C ASP A 247 6.74 -34.23 -0.53
N LEU A 248 6.06 -33.84 -1.62
CA LEU A 248 5.81 -32.47 -2.07
C LEU A 248 7.07 -31.69 -2.48
N SER A 249 8.21 -32.37 -2.66
CA SER A 249 9.41 -31.78 -3.25
C SER A 249 9.23 -31.56 -4.76
N GLY A 250 9.96 -30.59 -5.33
CA GLY A 250 9.84 -30.26 -6.75
C GLY A 250 10.38 -31.37 -7.65
N ARG A 251 9.63 -31.72 -8.70
CA ARG A 251 9.97 -32.79 -9.66
C ARG A 251 10.11 -32.25 -11.08
N HIS A 252 11.11 -32.74 -11.81
CA HIS A 252 11.20 -32.53 -13.25
C HIS A 252 10.36 -33.56 -14.01
N CYS A 253 9.65 -33.11 -15.04
CA CYS A 253 8.80 -33.98 -15.85
C CYS A 253 9.63 -35.01 -16.63
N ALA A 254 9.16 -36.24 -16.67
CA ALA A 254 9.78 -37.31 -17.46
C ALA A 254 9.47 -37.14 -18.97
N PRO A 255 10.31 -37.69 -19.87
CA PRO A 255 10.00 -37.71 -21.30
C PRO A 255 8.67 -38.39 -21.58
N GLY A 256 7.79 -37.72 -22.32
CA GLY A 256 6.44 -38.20 -22.64
C GLY A 256 5.32 -37.70 -21.73
N GLU A 257 5.64 -37.07 -20.60
CA GLU A 257 4.67 -36.36 -19.76
C GLU A 257 4.35 -34.97 -20.32
N VAL A 258 3.10 -34.51 -20.14
CA VAL A 258 2.67 -33.18 -20.59
C VAL A 258 2.68 -32.20 -19.42
N GLN A 259 3.31 -31.04 -19.59
CA GLN A 259 3.29 -30.00 -18.55
C GLN A 259 1.89 -29.40 -18.38
N LEU A 260 1.54 -29.04 -17.13
CA LEU A 260 0.27 -28.39 -16.75
C LEU A 260 -0.17 -27.29 -17.73
N ARG A 261 0.75 -26.37 -18.08
CA ARG A 261 0.47 -25.24 -18.98
C ARG A 261 -0.04 -25.67 -20.37
N ASN A 262 0.45 -26.79 -20.89
CA ASN A 262 0.20 -27.23 -22.26
C ASN A 262 -0.88 -28.32 -22.34
N ALA A 263 -1.22 -28.97 -21.23
CA ALA A 263 -2.07 -30.15 -21.23
C ALA A 263 -3.46 -29.94 -21.86
N PRO A 264 -4.20 -28.84 -21.56
CA PRO A 264 -5.51 -28.62 -22.19
C PRO A 264 -5.40 -28.53 -23.71
N LYS A 265 -4.33 -27.92 -24.23
CA LYS A 265 -4.10 -27.81 -25.67
C LYS A 265 -3.78 -29.18 -26.28
N VAL A 266 -2.90 -29.96 -25.64
CA VAL A 266 -2.51 -31.29 -26.12
C VAL A 266 -3.70 -32.26 -26.09
N TRP A 267 -4.43 -32.32 -24.99
CA TRP A 267 -5.55 -33.25 -24.81
C TRP A 267 -6.76 -32.95 -25.70
N LYS A 268 -6.90 -31.71 -26.17
CA LYS A 268 -7.96 -31.34 -27.11
C LYS A 268 -7.92 -32.16 -28.40
N ASP A 269 -6.72 -32.51 -28.87
CA ASP A 269 -6.52 -33.30 -30.09
C ASP A 269 -6.93 -34.78 -29.92
N TYR A 270 -7.21 -35.22 -28.69
CA TYR A 270 -7.67 -36.57 -28.35
C TYR A 270 -9.18 -36.63 -28.13
N THR A 271 -9.89 -35.50 -28.29
CA THR A 271 -11.33 -35.41 -28.05
C THR A 271 -12.12 -35.92 -29.26
N CYS A 272 -13.03 -36.84 -29.03
CA CYS A 272 -13.93 -37.36 -30.06
C CYS A 272 -15.22 -36.51 -30.16
N GLN A 273 -15.89 -36.57 -31.31
CA GLN A 273 -17.29 -36.14 -31.41
C GLN A 273 -18.19 -37.25 -30.87
N VAL A 274 -19.17 -36.88 -30.03
CA VAL A 274 -20.08 -37.83 -29.38
C VAL A 274 -21.44 -37.89 -30.06
N SER A 275 -22.06 -39.08 -30.06
CA SER A 275 -23.46 -39.27 -30.41
C SER A 275 -24.40 -38.74 -29.32
N ALA A 276 -25.71 -38.74 -29.58
CA ALA A 276 -26.73 -38.41 -28.58
C ALA A 276 -26.70 -39.32 -27.34
N SER A 277 -26.12 -40.53 -27.46
CA SER A 277 -25.95 -41.48 -26.36
C SER A 277 -24.59 -41.35 -25.66
N GLY A 278 -23.79 -40.32 -25.98
CA GLY A 278 -22.49 -40.07 -25.33
C GLY A 278 -21.32 -40.91 -25.85
N ILE A 279 -21.50 -41.63 -26.96
CA ILE A 279 -20.48 -42.55 -27.52
C ILE A 279 -19.66 -41.81 -28.58
N CYS A 280 -18.34 -42.02 -28.61
CA CYS A 280 -17.47 -41.47 -29.64
C CYS A 280 -17.82 -42.00 -31.05
N ASN A 281 -18.11 -41.09 -31.97
CA ASN A 281 -18.34 -41.34 -33.40
C ASN A 281 -17.06 -41.19 -34.23
N THR A 282 -16.13 -40.31 -33.80
CA THR A 282 -14.83 -40.10 -34.45
C THR A 282 -13.71 -40.73 -33.62
N PRO A 283 -12.54 -41.01 -34.21
CA PRO A 283 -11.37 -41.45 -33.45
C PRO A 283 -11.05 -40.44 -32.34
N GLY A 284 -10.85 -40.95 -31.13
CA GLY A 284 -10.53 -40.16 -29.95
C GLY A 284 -10.60 -41.04 -28.69
N ARG A 285 -10.12 -40.50 -27.58
CA ARG A 285 -10.10 -41.16 -26.27
C ARG A 285 -10.67 -40.28 -25.15
N LEU A 286 -11.13 -39.07 -25.47
CA LEU A 286 -11.87 -38.22 -24.53
C LEU A 286 -13.22 -37.84 -25.12
N THR A 287 -14.27 -37.95 -24.33
CA THR A 287 -15.53 -37.27 -24.64
C THR A 287 -15.39 -35.77 -24.31
N PRO A 288 -16.18 -34.88 -24.91
CA PRO A 288 -16.14 -33.46 -24.57
C PRO A 288 -16.37 -33.18 -23.08
N LEU A 289 -17.19 -33.99 -22.41
CA LEU A 289 -17.43 -33.92 -20.97
C LEU A 289 -16.14 -34.19 -20.19
N PHE A 290 -15.49 -35.33 -20.44
CA PHE A 290 -14.25 -35.70 -19.76
C PHE A 290 -13.12 -34.72 -20.04
N TYR A 291 -12.97 -34.29 -21.29
CA TYR A 291 -12.02 -33.24 -21.65
C TYR A 291 -12.24 -31.97 -20.82
N SER A 292 -13.49 -31.51 -20.68
CA SER A 292 -13.80 -30.30 -19.91
C SER A 292 -13.46 -30.43 -18.42
N GLN A 293 -13.75 -31.59 -17.82
CA GLN A 293 -13.43 -31.89 -16.42
C GLN A 293 -11.92 -31.94 -16.17
N MET A 294 -11.19 -32.64 -17.05
CA MET A 294 -9.73 -32.72 -16.97
C MET A 294 -9.07 -31.37 -17.22
N ALA A 295 -9.56 -30.59 -18.18
CA ALA A 295 -9.05 -29.25 -18.46
C ALA A 295 -9.29 -28.31 -17.27
N ALA A 296 -10.44 -28.41 -16.59
CA ALA A 296 -10.70 -27.68 -15.36
C ALA A 296 -9.72 -28.07 -14.24
N ALA A 297 -9.51 -29.38 -14.03
CA ALA A 297 -8.54 -29.90 -13.07
C ALA A 297 -7.14 -29.33 -13.32
N VAL A 298 -6.66 -29.38 -14.57
CA VAL A 298 -5.34 -28.85 -14.94
C VAL A 298 -5.26 -27.34 -14.79
N ASN A 299 -6.30 -26.60 -15.15
CA ASN A 299 -6.28 -25.15 -15.00
C ASN A 299 -6.17 -24.73 -13.53
N VAL A 300 -6.86 -25.44 -12.63
CA VAL A 300 -6.74 -25.22 -11.18
C VAL A 300 -5.37 -25.63 -10.67
N SER A 301 -4.87 -26.81 -11.03
CA SER A 301 -3.50 -27.24 -10.70
C SER A 301 -2.44 -26.25 -11.19
N TYR A 302 -2.59 -25.72 -12.40
CA TYR A 302 -1.69 -24.71 -12.97
C TYR A 302 -1.79 -23.39 -12.19
N GLY A 303 -3.00 -22.95 -11.86
CA GLY A 303 -3.24 -21.76 -11.04
C GLY A 303 -2.54 -21.86 -9.68
N LEU A 304 -2.78 -22.94 -8.94
CA LEU A 304 -2.12 -23.19 -7.66
C LEU A 304 -0.60 -23.26 -7.82
N TYR A 305 -0.09 -24.00 -8.81
CA TYR A 305 1.35 -24.09 -9.07
C TYR A 305 1.98 -22.73 -9.40
N ARG A 306 1.28 -21.86 -10.14
CA ARG A 306 1.78 -20.56 -10.58
C ARG A 306 1.75 -19.52 -9.47
N TYR A 307 0.66 -19.48 -8.70
CA TYR A 307 0.44 -18.45 -7.71
C TYR A 307 1.02 -18.85 -6.35
N ALA A 308 0.87 -20.09 -5.87
CA ALA A 308 1.30 -20.51 -4.53
C ALA A 308 2.75 -20.16 -4.13
N PRO A 309 3.76 -20.12 -5.03
CA PRO A 309 5.11 -19.69 -4.66
C PRO A 309 5.19 -18.28 -4.06
N PHE A 310 4.22 -17.40 -4.29
CA PHE A 310 4.18 -16.08 -3.65
C PHE A 310 4.05 -16.15 -2.12
N LEU A 311 3.47 -17.24 -1.59
CA LEU A 311 3.32 -17.46 -0.15
C LEU A 311 4.69 -17.57 0.55
N ILE A 312 5.71 -18.05 -0.16
CA ILE A 312 7.11 -18.07 0.32
C ILE A 312 7.59 -16.64 0.59
N GLY A 313 7.21 -15.69 -0.28
CA GLY A 313 7.55 -14.28 -0.14
C GLY A 313 6.88 -13.57 1.05
N LEU A 314 5.78 -14.15 1.55
CA LEU A 314 5.09 -13.72 2.77
C LEU A 314 5.71 -14.37 4.02
N GLU A 315 6.20 -15.61 3.90
CA GLU A 315 6.90 -16.35 4.95
C GLU A 315 8.29 -15.76 5.25
N ASP A 316 9.08 -15.50 4.21
CA ASP A 316 10.46 -15.01 4.33
C ASP A 316 10.55 -13.47 4.39
N CYS A 317 9.39 -12.80 4.46
CA CYS A 317 9.22 -11.36 4.43
C CYS A 317 9.93 -10.67 3.23
N THR A 318 10.26 -11.38 2.15
CA THR A 318 10.91 -10.79 0.97
C THR A 318 10.07 -9.65 0.39
N PHE A 319 8.75 -9.76 0.46
CA PHE A 319 7.84 -8.69 0.05
C PHE A 319 8.02 -7.42 0.89
N ALA A 320 8.02 -7.55 2.21
CA ALA A 320 8.22 -6.43 3.13
C ALA A 320 9.60 -5.80 2.92
N ARG A 321 10.64 -6.64 2.76
CA ARG A 321 12.02 -6.19 2.49
C ARG A 321 12.13 -5.40 1.20
N LYS A 322 11.51 -5.88 0.12
CA LYS A 322 11.49 -5.15 -1.15
C LYS A 322 10.75 -3.82 -1.02
N THR A 323 9.58 -3.83 -0.40
CA THR A 323 8.78 -2.62 -0.15
C THR A 323 9.56 -1.59 0.65
N PHE A 324 10.23 -2.00 1.73
CA PHE A 324 11.04 -1.11 2.57
C PHE A 324 12.31 -0.63 1.90
N THR A 325 12.95 -1.47 1.09
CA THR A 325 14.07 -1.04 0.25
C THR A 325 13.62 0.09 -0.69
N ASP A 326 12.46 -0.07 -1.34
CA ASP A 326 11.94 0.92 -2.27
C ASP A 326 11.50 2.21 -1.55
N ILE A 327 10.88 2.10 -0.37
CA ILE A 327 10.52 3.27 0.45
C ILE A 327 11.78 4.01 0.94
N SER A 328 12.74 3.29 1.53
CA SER A 328 14.02 3.84 2.01
C SER A 328 14.77 4.56 0.89
N LYS A 329 14.85 3.95 -0.29
CA LYS A 329 15.65 4.49 -1.39
C LYS A 329 14.95 5.61 -2.17
N HIS A 330 13.66 5.48 -2.42
CA HIS A 330 12.94 6.34 -3.36
C HIS A 330 12.01 7.36 -2.70
N HIS A 331 11.52 7.10 -1.48
CA HIS A 331 10.55 7.97 -0.81
C HIS A 331 11.12 8.74 0.37
N CYS A 332 11.95 8.09 1.19
CA CYS A 332 12.54 8.66 2.40
C CYS A 332 13.38 9.94 2.18
N PRO A 333 14.21 10.07 1.12
CA PRO A 333 14.97 11.30 0.88
C PRO A 333 14.07 12.53 0.67
N GLY A 334 12.93 12.34 -0.03
CA GLY A 334 11.93 13.38 -0.23
C GLY A 334 11.22 13.75 1.08
N LEU A 335 10.72 12.74 1.80
CA LEU A 335 10.03 12.92 3.06
C LEU A 335 10.88 13.67 4.09
N ARG A 336 12.15 13.27 4.25
CA ARG A 336 13.10 13.92 5.16
C ARG A 336 13.38 15.37 4.77
N ARG A 337 13.70 15.61 3.50
CA ARG A 337 14.02 16.95 2.99
C ARG A 337 12.84 17.92 3.10
N TYR A 338 11.64 17.48 2.74
CA TYR A 338 10.49 18.37 2.71
C TYR A 338 9.85 18.58 4.08
N SER A 339 9.92 17.60 4.99
CA SER A 339 9.58 17.82 6.40
C SER A 339 10.52 18.84 7.06
N GLU A 340 11.81 18.82 6.70
CA GLU A 340 12.80 19.78 7.18
C GLU A 340 12.45 21.22 6.76
N TRP A 341 12.07 21.41 5.50
CA TRP A 341 11.70 22.72 4.97
C TRP A 341 10.49 23.34 5.68
N ILE A 342 9.56 22.51 6.17
CA ILE A 342 8.37 23.01 6.87
C ILE A 342 8.77 23.67 8.19
N TYR A 343 9.52 22.97 9.07
CA TYR A 343 9.88 23.56 10.35
C TYR A 343 10.86 24.74 10.18
N ILE A 344 11.80 24.67 9.22
CA ILE A 344 12.67 25.81 8.89
C ILE A 344 11.84 27.02 8.45
N GLY A 345 10.86 26.80 7.55
CA GLY A 345 9.94 27.84 7.12
C GLY A 345 9.15 28.46 8.27
N LEU A 346 8.62 27.63 9.18
CA LEU A 346 7.90 28.08 10.37
C LEU A 346 8.77 28.94 11.30
N VAL A 347 10.01 28.53 11.57
CA VAL A 347 10.96 29.31 12.40
C VAL A 347 11.24 30.67 11.76
N ILE A 348 11.54 30.70 10.46
CA ILE A 348 11.88 31.94 9.74
C ILE A 348 10.69 32.91 9.75
N VAL A 349 9.49 32.43 9.45
CA VAL A 349 8.27 33.26 9.45
C VAL A 349 7.97 33.79 10.84
N SER A 350 8.02 32.92 11.85
CA SER A 350 7.75 33.31 13.25
C SER A 350 8.74 34.37 13.76
N ALA A 351 10.04 34.17 13.52
CA ALA A 351 11.07 35.12 13.89
C ALA A 351 10.89 36.48 13.17
N ALA A 352 10.54 36.46 11.87
CA ALA A 352 10.32 37.67 11.10
C ALA A 352 9.09 38.47 11.58
N VAL A 353 8.00 37.79 11.94
CA VAL A 353 6.79 38.43 12.49
C VAL A 353 7.08 38.99 13.88
N MET A 354 7.78 38.25 14.74
CA MET A 354 8.19 38.72 16.07
C MET A 354 9.01 40.00 15.99
N LEU A 355 10.04 40.04 15.12
CA LEU A 355 10.85 41.23 14.90
C LEU A 355 10.01 42.40 14.35
N SER A 356 9.11 42.13 13.41
CA SER A 356 8.21 43.15 12.86
C SER A 356 7.33 43.79 13.94
N MET A 357 6.79 42.99 14.86
CA MET A 357 5.99 43.50 15.99
C MET A 357 6.80 44.38 16.93
N ILE A 358 8.05 43.99 17.25
CA ILE A 358 8.96 44.79 18.08
C ILE A 358 9.23 46.16 17.41
N PHE A 359 9.51 46.17 16.11
CA PHE A 359 9.71 47.41 15.36
C PHE A 359 8.46 48.30 15.34
N TRP A 360 7.26 47.74 15.23
CA TRP A 360 6.03 48.53 15.30
C TRP A 360 5.86 49.21 16.66
N VAL A 361 6.17 48.54 17.76
CA VAL A 361 6.11 49.11 19.12
C VAL A 361 7.10 50.28 19.25
N ILE A 362 8.35 50.08 18.83
CA ILE A 362 9.40 51.11 18.90
C ILE A 362 8.98 52.33 18.06
N TYR A 363 8.55 52.11 16.82
CA TYR A 363 8.12 53.18 15.92
C TYR A 363 6.90 53.94 16.46
N ALA A 364 5.89 53.22 16.96
CA ALA A 364 4.69 53.84 17.54
C ALA A 364 5.02 54.67 18.79
N ARG A 365 5.98 54.22 19.61
CA ARG A 365 6.47 54.96 20.79
C ARG A 365 7.27 56.20 20.38
N GLU A 366 8.21 56.07 19.44
CA GLU A 366 9.04 57.18 18.98
C GLU A 366 8.19 58.28 18.33
N ARG A 367 7.23 57.90 17.47
CA ARG A 367 6.29 58.86 16.89
C ARG A 367 5.48 59.59 17.96
N ARG A 368 5.07 58.90 19.02
CA ARG A 368 4.36 59.52 20.14
C ARG A 368 5.22 60.55 20.85
N HIS A 369 6.48 60.22 21.14
CA HIS A 369 7.45 61.18 21.68
C HIS A 369 7.62 62.39 20.77
N ARG A 370 7.78 62.21 19.44
CA ARG A 370 7.88 63.32 18.49
C ARG A 370 6.64 64.23 18.51
N VAL A 371 5.43 63.67 18.60
CA VAL A 371 4.19 64.46 18.69
C VAL A 371 4.07 65.20 20.02
N TYR A 372 4.38 64.55 21.15
CA TYR A 372 4.37 65.18 22.47
C TYR A 372 5.40 66.32 22.55
N THR A 373 6.63 66.12 22.09
CA THR A 373 7.68 67.16 22.06
C THR A 373 7.27 68.33 21.18
N LYS A 374 6.68 68.10 19.99
CA LYS A 374 6.17 69.17 19.13
C LYS A 374 5.03 69.98 19.78
N LYS A 375 4.09 69.31 20.47
CA LYS A 375 3.01 69.99 21.21
C LYS A 375 3.53 70.80 22.39
N LEU A 376 4.54 70.28 23.10
CA LEU A 376 5.18 71.00 24.20
C LEU A 376 5.90 72.26 23.70
N MET A 377 6.69 72.14 22.62
CA MET A 377 7.37 73.28 21.98
C MET A 377 6.37 74.34 21.48
N ALA A 378 5.25 73.93 20.88
CA ALA A 378 4.21 74.87 20.45
C ALA A 378 3.55 75.60 21.63
N ARG A 379 3.29 74.91 22.75
CA ARG A 379 2.76 75.54 23.97
C ARG A 379 3.74 76.54 24.58
N THR A 380 5.02 76.20 24.66
CA THR A 380 6.03 77.12 25.20
C THR A 380 6.16 78.37 24.35
N LEU A 381 6.06 78.26 23.01
CA LEU A 381 6.06 79.42 22.10
C LEU A 381 4.82 80.29 22.26
N ASP A 382 3.63 79.70 22.40
CA ASP A 382 2.38 80.43 22.68
C ASP A 382 2.38 81.15 24.05
N GLU A 383 3.06 80.58 25.04
CA GLU A 383 3.22 81.20 26.37
C GLU A 383 4.22 82.36 26.35
N GLU A 384 5.28 82.26 25.55
CA GLU A 384 6.29 83.31 25.37
C GLU A 384 5.73 84.51 24.61
N ASP A 385 4.93 84.29 23.55
CA ASP A 385 4.28 85.34 22.75
C ASP A 385 3.20 86.12 23.54
N LYS A 386 2.57 85.50 24.55
CA LYS A 386 1.62 86.17 25.46
C LYS A 386 2.29 86.96 26.59
N ALA A 387 3.58 86.73 26.83
CA ALA A 387 4.33 87.38 27.91
C ALA A 387 5.07 88.65 27.44
N THR A 388 5.19 88.85 26.12
CA THR A 388 5.56 90.11 25.44
C THR A 388 4.35 90.95 25.09
#